data_AF-A0A3E0HFT4-F1
#
_entry.id   AF-A0A3E0HFT4-F1
#
_cell.length_a   1.000
_cell.length_b   1.000
_cell.length_c   1.000
_cell.angle_alpha   90.00
_cell.angle_beta   90.00
_cell.angle_gamma   90.00
#
_symmetry.space_group_name_H-M   'P 1'
#
loop_
_entity.id
_entity.type
_entity.pdbx_description
1 polymer ?
#
loop_
_entity_poly.entity_id
_entity_poly.type
_entity_poly.pdbx_seq_one_letter_code
_entity_poly.pdbx_strand_id
1 'polypeptide(L)'
;MDDRTRVGPETETGQDVAVSHGHGHNHGPAAPASARVRRLVVGLLLPLAVLTIVGAVLLYPWGKHTAAGNAVDGPAITEHAVVTKVVASNCGGGGNGGGAKQCESVTVQLDNQATITEPMPIEPSTPRFSVGDKVVLGYNGGDPNDPGSYQLLDFQRGFPLALLGVLFAAAVLILGRMQGLKALGALVLTFVVIVLFVLPAMLAGKDPLSVGVVGAALIMFMVLYLTHGLSARTSTAVVGTLVSLGLIGVLGWLFSAVANLTGLDEDTANLITVLGHGIDARGLLLAGIVIGSVGVLDDVTVTQTSAVWELRRANPKLGWRELYAAGLRIGRDHMSSSVNTLVMAYAGAALPLLLAYAASGRGVSDVLTAETVAQELVRTLVGSIGLVASVPITTVLAALIARQEKIPVPEIVEPEPEPEPADPAPVRKRVDQDEMPTEQFRGVAEQEPTRRQRPPENGRRREPSTQRRPDEARRREPPPRREQPHREPPAQQPRREPQPRQRQEPPRRQPPPDVREQHTQVSPRRGQLPPPQPRQRRSPIPPEPPRYRGPELPGGHPSAPPDLRRPITPPEIAADDPPRH
;
A
#
# COMPACT_ATOMS: atom_id res chain seq x y z
N MET A 1 15.09 27.98 -86.49
CA MET A 1 14.17 28.98 -87.07
C MET A 1 13.59 29.77 -85.92
N ASP A 2 13.88 31.07 -85.96
CA ASP A 2 13.37 32.22 -85.19
C ASP A 2 11.86 32.14 -84.85
N ASP A 3 11.24 32.89 -83.93
CA ASP A 3 11.49 34.20 -83.34
C ASP A 3 10.55 34.37 -82.10
N ARG A 4 10.78 35.43 -81.34
CA ARG A 4 10.16 35.96 -80.12
C ARG A 4 8.64 36.18 -80.16
N THR A 5 8.02 36.19 -78.97
CA THR A 5 7.23 37.33 -78.45
C THR A 5 6.91 37.18 -76.95
N ARG A 6 6.83 38.32 -76.26
CA ARG A 6 6.81 38.52 -74.80
C ARG A 6 5.59 39.40 -74.48
N VAL A 7 4.76 39.06 -73.48
CA VAL A 7 3.85 40.00 -72.77
C VAL A 7 3.64 39.51 -71.32
N GLY A 8 3.75 40.41 -70.33
CA GLY A 8 3.54 40.18 -68.88
C GLY A 8 2.06 40.11 -68.46
N PRO A 9 1.70 40.04 -67.15
CA PRO A 9 1.85 41.19 -66.24
C PRO A 9 2.04 40.91 -64.71
N GLU A 10 2.32 42.01 -63.99
CA GLU A 10 1.87 42.43 -62.64
C GLU A 10 2.27 41.71 -61.32
N THR A 11 2.76 42.56 -60.41
CA THR A 11 3.02 42.43 -58.96
C THR A 11 1.86 43.18 -58.27
N GLU A 12 1.27 42.76 -57.15
CA GLU A 12 1.73 42.90 -55.75
C GLU A 12 0.65 42.27 -54.83
N THR A 13 0.98 41.29 -53.97
CA THR A 13 1.12 41.36 -52.49
C THR A 13 -0.16 41.37 -51.64
N GLY A 14 -0.30 40.32 -50.82
CA GLY A 14 -1.19 40.22 -49.67
C GLY A 14 -1.03 38.84 -49.01
N GLN A 15 -0.05 38.69 -48.11
CA GLN A 15 0.21 37.46 -47.35
C GLN A 15 -0.63 37.41 -46.07
N ASP A 16 -1.54 36.44 -45.98
CA ASP A 16 -2.20 36.05 -44.73
C ASP A 16 -1.23 35.27 -43.83
N VAL A 17 -0.98 35.79 -42.63
CA VAL A 17 -0.28 35.09 -41.54
C VAL A 17 -1.29 34.23 -40.80
N ALA A 18 -1.25 32.91 -41.02
CA ALA A 18 -2.04 31.94 -40.26
C ALA A 18 -1.49 31.79 -38.83
N VAL A 19 -2.14 32.43 -37.85
CA VAL A 19 -1.91 32.18 -36.42
C VAL A 19 -2.64 30.90 -36.03
N SER A 20 -1.86 29.86 -35.74
CA SER A 20 -2.34 28.61 -35.14
C SER A 20 -2.70 28.88 -33.66
N HIS A 21 -4.01 28.95 -33.36
CA HIS A 21 -4.49 28.91 -31.99
C HIS A 21 -4.57 27.47 -31.50
N GLY A 22 -3.66 27.09 -30.60
CA GLY A 22 -3.76 25.85 -29.84
C GLY A 22 -4.91 25.95 -28.82
N HIS A 23 -5.96 25.16 -29.01
CA HIS A 23 -7.03 25.02 -28.02
C HIS A 23 -6.54 24.20 -26.81
N GLY A 24 -6.08 24.90 -25.78
CA GLY A 24 -5.91 24.34 -24.45
C GLY A 24 -7.27 24.14 -23.79
N HIS A 25 -7.75 22.91 -23.70
CA HIS A 25 -8.88 22.58 -22.83
C HIS A 25 -8.46 22.69 -21.36
N ASN A 26 -8.62 23.89 -20.81
CA ASN A 26 -8.44 24.12 -19.38
C ASN A 26 -9.63 23.50 -18.65
N HIS A 27 -9.42 22.38 -17.94
CA HIS A 27 -10.40 21.88 -16.99
C HIS A 27 -10.48 22.85 -15.82
N GLY A 28 -11.44 23.79 -15.89
CA GLY A 28 -11.77 24.64 -14.75
C GLY A 28 -12.11 23.80 -13.52
N PRO A 29 -11.82 24.28 -12.30
CA PRO A 29 -12.18 23.57 -11.08
C PRO A 29 -13.68 23.27 -11.07
N ALA A 30 -14.04 22.06 -10.62
CA ALA A 30 -15.43 21.61 -10.53
C ALA A 30 -16.32 22.70 -9.91
N ALA A 31 -17.46 22.98 -10.54
CA ALA A 31 -18.42 23.98 -10.06
C ALA A 31 -18.68 23.76 -8.56
N PRO A 32 -18.62 24.81 -7.73
CA PRO A 32 -18.68 24.65 -6.28
C PRO A 32 -20.00 24.00 -5.88
N ALA A 33 -19.92 22.91 -5.11
CA ALA A 33 -21.06 22.24 -4.52
C ALA A 33 -22.00 23.26 -3.85
N SER A 34 -23.31 22.97 -3.84
CA SER A 34 -24.29 23.89 -3.28
C SER A 34 -23.91 24.26 -1.84
N ALA A 35 -24.11 25.53 -1.47
CA ALA A 35 -23.66 26.06 -0.17
C ALA A 35 -24.23 25.30 1.04
N ARG A 36 -25.32 24.53 0.84
CA ARG A 36 -25.96 23.67 1.85
C ARG A 36 -25.20 22.35 2.02
N VAL A 37 -24.81 21.69 0.92
CA VAL A 37 -23.95 20.48 0.93
C VAL A 37 -22.61 20.79 1.56
N ARG A 38 -21.97 21.88 1.16
CA ARG A 38 -20.68 22.30 1.72
C ARG A 38 -20.78 22.50 3.24
N ARG A 39 -21.84 23.14 3.72
CA ARG A 39 -22.07 23.35 5.16
C ARG A 39 -22.30 22.04 5.92
N LEU A 40 -23.05 21.09 5.36
CA LEU A 40 -23.27 19.78 5.99
C LEU A 40 -21.98 18.96 6.05
N VAL A 41 -21.25 18.90 4.94
CA VAL A 41 -19.98 18.16 4.85
C VAL A 41 -18.94 18.76 5.78
N VAL A 42 -18.77 20.09 5.79
CA VAL A 42 -17.87 20.77 6.73
C VAL A 42 -18.34 20.59 8.17
N GLY A 43 -19.65 20.70 8.43
CA GLY A 43 -20.21 20.51 9.77
C GLY A 43 -19.99 19.09 10.33
N LEU A 44 -19.87 18.08 9.47
CA LEU A 44 -19.57 16.71 9.87
C LEU A 44 -18.06 16.44 9.96
N LEU A 45 -17.28 16.89 8.98
CA LEU A 45 -15.85 16.58 8.89
C LEU A 45 -14.98 17.44 9.79
N LEU A 46 -15.34 18.71 10.00
CA LEU A 46 -14.58 19.61 10.87
C LEU A 46 -14.48 19.09 12.31
N PRO A 47 -15.57 18.67 13.00
CA PRO A 47 -15.43 18.14 14.35
C PRO A 47 -14.62 16.84 14.39
N LEU A 48 -14.70 16.00 13.36
CA LEU A 48 -13.91 14.77 13.27
C LEU A 48 -12.42 15.06 13.03
N ALA A 49 -12.10 16.04 12.18
CA ALA A 49 -10.75 16.51 11.97
C ALA A 49 -10.16 17.15 13.23
N VAL A 50 -10.94 17.99 13.92
CA VAL A 50 -10.54 18.57 15.21
C VAL A 50 -10.33 17.48 16.26
N LEU A 51 -11.24 16.51 16.37
CA LEU A 51 -11.09 15.38 17.28
C LEU A 51 -9.84 14.55 16.97
N THR A 52 -9.53 14.36 15.68
CA THR A 52 -8.32 13.64 15.25
C THR A 52 -7.06 14.41 15.62
N ILE A 53 -7.03 15.72 15.40
CA ILE A 53 -5.89 16.58 15.77
C ILE A 53 -5.71 16.61 17.29
N VAL A 54 -6.79 16.81 18.05
CA VAL A 54 -6.77 16.81 19.52
C VAL A 54 -6.31 15.45 20.02
N GLY A 55 -6.84 14.35 19.47
CA GLY A 55 -6.41 13.00 19.79
C GLY A 55 -4.92 12.79 19.51
N ALA A 56 -4.43 13.26 18.36
CA ALA A 56 -3.01 13.16 18.00
C ALA A 56 -2.14 13.93 18.99
N VAL A 57 -2.54 15.15 19.35
CA VAL A 57 -1.82 15.98 20.35
C VAL A 57 -1.84 15.33 21.74
N LEU A 58 -2.97 14.78 22.19
CA LEU A 58 -3.09 14.16 23.52
C LEU A 58 -2.34 12.82 23.63
N LEU A 59 -2.29 12.07 22.53
CA LEU A 59 -1.60 10.78 22.46
C LEU A 59 -0.12 10.94 22.16
N TYR A 60 0.31 12.06 21.56
CA TYR A 60 1.72 12.34 21.31
C TYR A 60 2.53 12.28 22.61
N PRO A 61 3.69 11.60 22.63
CA PRO A 61 4.49 11.40 23.83
C PRO A 61 5.32 12.64 24.19
N TRP A 62 4.66 13.74 24.58
CA TRP A 62 5.35 14.96 25.01
C TRP A 62 6.27 14.70 26.21
N GLY A 63 7.57 14.95 26.03
CA GLY A 63 8.57 14.87 27.12
C GLY A 63 8.85 13.47 27.67
N LYS A 64 8.14 12.44 27.20
CA LYS A 64 8.53 11.05 27.42
C LYS A 64 9.54 10.70 26.35
N HIS A 65 10.83 10.79 26.67
CA HIS A 65 11.81 10.08 25.88
C HIS A 65 11.38 8.62 25.90
N THR A 66 10.93 8.09 24.76
CA THR A 66 11.06 6.66 24.52
C THR A 66 12.53 6.42 24.77
N ALA A 67 12.88 5.78 25.89
CA ALA A 67 14.20 5.21 25.97
C ALA A 67 14.38 4.51 24.64
N ALA A 68 15.39 4.89 23.86
CA ALA A 68 15.97 3.94 22.95
C ALA A 68 16.37 2.80 23.88
N GLY A 69 15.43 1.86 24.10
CA GLY A 69 15.61 0.78 25.04
C GLY A 69 16.92 0.16 24.62
N ASN A 70 17.82 -0.04 25.58
CA ASN A 70 19.05 -0.78 25.35
C ASN A 70 18.70 -1.94 24.43
N ALA A 71 19.29 -1.88 23.23
CA ALA A 71 18.70 -2.43 22.04
C ALA A 71 18.35 -3.92 22.18
N VAL A 72 17.18 -4.27 21.64
CA VAL A 72 16.78 -5.59 21.11
C VAL A 72 17.95 -6.56 21.03
N ASP A 73 18.31 -7.27 22.11
CA ASP A 73 19.43 -8.26 22.23
C ASP A 73 20.58 -8.08 21.22
N GLY A 74 20.97 -6.84 21.01
CA GLY A 74 21.55 -6.41 19.75
C GLY A 74 22.34 -5.16 20.04
N PRO A 75 23.64 -5.18 19.80
CA PRO A 75 24.49 -4.04 20.09
C PRO A 75 23.96 -2.71 19.53
N ALA A 76 23.96 -1.68 20.37
CA ALA A 76 23.37 -0.36 20.10
C ALA A 76 24.08 0.43 18.97
N ILE A 77 25.26 -0.04 18.56
CA ILE A 77 26.07 0.55 17.50
C ILE A 77 26.24 -0.51 16.41
N THR A 78 25.79 -0.19 15.20
CA THR A 78 26.01 -1.04 14.03
C THR A 78 27.17 -0.51 13.21
N GLU A 79 28.09 -1.40 12.84
CA GLU A 79 29.27 -1.11 12.03
C GLU A 79 29.17 -1.82 10.68
N HIS A 80 29.69 -1.20 9.63
CA HIS A 80 29.77 -1.81 8.31
C HIS A 80 31.06 -2.62 8.17
N ALA A 81 30.94 -3.81 7.59
CA ALA A 81 32.08 -4.65 7.30
C ALA A 81 31.91 -5.43 5.99
N VAL A 82 33.02 -5.98 5.49
CA VAL A 82 33.06 -6.82 4.29
C VAL A 82 33.68 -8.17 4.64
N VAL A 83 33.03 -9.26 4.21
CA VAL A 83 33.58 -10.61 4.37
C VAL A 83 34.82 -10.76 3.49
N THR A 84 35.98 -10.99 4.10
CA THR A 84 37.27 -11.15 3.37
C THR A 84 37.69 -12.60 3.25
N LYS A 85 37.22 -13.47 4.15
CA LYS A 85 37.58 -14.89 4.15
C LYS A 85 36.48 -15.72 4.79
N VAL A 86 36.20 -16.89 4.20
CA VAL A 86 35.28 -17.90 4.74
C VAL A 86 35.99 -19.24 4.68
N VAL A 87 36.17 -19.90 5.82
CA VAL A 87 36.85 -21.21 5.88
C VAL A 87 36.06 -22.17 6.74
N ALA A 88 35.86 -23.39 6.24
CA ALA A 88 35.34 -24.49 7.03
C ALA A 88 36.17 -24.69 8.29
N SER A 89 35.51 -24.67 9.44
CA SER A 89 36.09 -24.82 10.76
C SER A 89 35.22 -25.75 11.59
N ASN A 90 35.72 -26.20 12.74
CA ASN A 90 34.88 -26.87 13.71
C ASN A 90 34.38 -25.81 14.69
N CYS A 91 33.10 -25.86 15.06
CA CYS A 91 32.59 -25.00 16.11
C CYS A 91 33.37 -25.34 17.40
N GLY A 92 34.19 -24.41 17.90
CA GLY A 92 34.99 -24.63 19.10
C GLY A 92 34.06 -24.96 20.27
N GLY A 93 34.15 -26.18 20.79
CA GLY A 93 33.28 -26.65 21.87
C GLY A 93 33.80 -27.92 22.51
N GLY A 94 34.76 -27.78 23.44
CA GLY A 94 35.05 -28.80 24.43
C GLY A 94 33.93 -28.86 25.46
N GLY A 95 32.93 -29.70 25.21
CA GLY A 95 31.81 -29.96 26.11
C GLY A 95 31.15 -31.28 25.75
N ASN A 96 31.24 -32.26 26.65
CA ASN A 96 30.82 -33.65 26.43
C ASN A 96 29.36 -33.76 25.96
N GLY A 97 29.14 -34.25 24.73
CA GLY A 97 27.87 -34.89 24.37
C GLY A 97 27.25 -34.61 23.00
N GLY A 98 27.86 -33.83 22.11
CA GLY A 98 27.35 -33.63 20.74
C GLY A 98 28.50 -33.64 19.73
N GLY A 99 28.35 -34.39 18.63
CA GLY A 99 29.37 -34.48 17.58
C GLY A 99 29.82 -33.11 17.07
N ALA A 100 31.04 -33.04 16.52
CA ALA A 100 31.62 -31.80 16.00
C ALA A 100 30.66 -31.11 15.02
N LYS A 101 30.01 -30.03 15.47
CA LYS A 101 29.21 -29.19 14.58
C LYS A 101 30.16 -28.56 13.57
N GLN A 102 29.85 -28.71 12.28
CA GLN A 102 30.58 -28.04 11.22
C GLN A 102 30.25 -26.55 11.31
N CYS A 103 31.29 -25.72 11.34
CA CYS A 103 31.18 -24.26 11.32
C CYS A 103 31.87 -23.72 10.08
N GLU A 104 31.54 -22.50 9.71
CA GLU A 104 32.34 -21.67 8.82
C GLU A 104 32.90 -20.51 9.64
N SER A 105 34.21 -20.40 9.70
CA SER A 105 34.87 -19.21 10.24
C SER A 105 34.74 -18.09 9.21
N VAL A 106 33.94 -17.09 9.54
CA VAL A 106 33.69 -15.92 8.70
C VAL A 106 34.56 -14.79 9.21
N THR A 107 35.54 -14.39 8.40
CA THR A 107 36.39 -13.25 8.67
C THR A 107 35.86 -12.04 7.94
N VAL A 108 35.62 -10.98 8.70
CA VAL A 108 35.10 -9.70 8.23
C VAL A 108 36.12 -8.61 8.48
N GLN A 109 36.19 -7.65 7.57
CA GLN A 109 37.02 -6.46 7.70
C GLN A 109 36.13 -5.24 7.87
N LEU A 110 36.36 -4.48 8.94
CA LEU A 110 35.69 -3.23 9.24
C LEU A 110 36.33 -2.08 8.44
N ASP A 111 35.62 -0.96 8.38
CA ASP A 111 36.10 0.25 7.68
C ASP A 111 37.40 0.81 8.28
N ASN A 112 37.64 0.61 9.58
CA ASN A 112 38.90 0.94 10.27
C ASN A 112 40.04 -0.08 10.00
N GLN A 113 39.83 -1.00 9.05
CA GLN A 113 40.73 -2.10 8.67
C GLN A 113 40.92 -3.20 9.72
N ALA A 114 40.26 -3.11 10.89
CA ALA A 114 40.24 -4.18 11.86
C ALA A 114 39.58 -5.43 11.26
N THR A 115 40.09 -6.60 11.64
CA THR A 115 39.61 -7.87 11.12
C THR A 115 39.10 -8.73 12.26
N ILE A 116 37.87 -9.21 12.12
CA ILE A 116 37.17 -10.00 13.12
C ILE A 116 36.85 -11.35 12.50
N THR A 117 37.02 -12.43 13.25
CA THR A 117 36.68 -13.77 12.78
C THR A 117 35.69 -14.40 13.73
N GLU A 118 34.50 -14.71 13.22
CA GLU A 118 33.41 -15.31 13.98
C GLU A 118 33.08 -16.71 13.43
N PRO A 119 32.99 -17.73 14.28
CA PRO A 119 32.54 -19.06 13.86
C PRO A 119 31.03 -19.09 13.71
N MET A 120 30.54 -19.31 12.49
CA MET A 120 29.12 -19.46 12.17
C MET A 120 28.75 -20.94 12.05
N PRO A 121 27.77 -21.45 12.82
CA PRO A 121 27.32 -22.83 12.67
C PRO A 121 26.69 -23.04 11.30
N ILE A 122 26.88 -24.24 10.74
CA ILE A 122 26.29 -24.63 9.45
C ILE A 122 24.92 -25.27 9.70
N GLU A 123 23.86 -24.47 9.68
CA GLU A 123 22.48 -24.91 9.88
C GLU A 123 21.54 -24.32 8.80
N PRO A 124 20.38 -24.94 8.49
CA PRO A 124 19.43 -24.38 7.53
C PRO A 124 18.87 -22.99 7.91
N SER A 125 18.89 -22.66 9.20
CA SER A 125 18.45 -21.40 9.78
C SER A 125 19.55 -20.33 9.85
N THR A 126 20.80 -20.67 9.52
CA THR A 126 21.92 -19.74 9.55
C THR A 126 22.28 -19.28 8.14
N PRO A 127 22.44 -17.97 7.87
CA PRO A 127 22.83 -17.50 6.56
C PRO A 127 24.22 -18.02 6.14
N ARG A 128 24.41 -18.15 4.83
CA ARG A 128 25.72 -18.47 4.24
C ARG A 128 26.37 -17.21 3.73
N PHE A 129 27.67 -17.07 4.00
CA PHE A 129 28.46 -15.91 3.63
C PHE A 129 29.49 -16.29 2.56
N SER A 130 29.73 -15.37 1.65
CA SER A 130 30.73 -15.45 0.59
C SER A 130 31.71 -14.28 0.70
N VAL A 131 32.94 -14.49 0.23
CA VAL A 131 33.93 -13.41 0.16
C VAL A 131 33.39 -12.28 -0.72
N GLY A 132 33.46 -11.05 -0.22
CA GLY A 132 32.92 -9.85 -0.86
C GLY A 132 31.54 -9.44 -0.36
N ASP A 133 30.87 -10.27 0.45
CA ASP A 133 29.58 -9.90 1.03
C ASP A 133 29.72 -8.70 1.98
N LYS A 134 28.81 -7.74 1.82
CA LYS A 134 28.70 -6.59 2.71
C LYS A 134 27.77 -6.94 3.86
N VAL A 135 28.28 -6.84 5.08
CA VAL A 135 27.60 -7.27 6.30
C VAL A 135 27.54 -6.14 7.32
N VAL A 136 26.60 -6.25 8.24
CA VAL A 136 26.42 -5.36 9.39
C VAL A 136 26.88 -6.12 10.61
N LEU A 137 27.86 -5.55 11.28
CA LEU A 137 28.28 -5.98 12.60
C LEU A 137 27.57 -5.17 13.64
N GLY A 138 27.31 -5.82 14.73
CA GLY A 138 26.88 -5.20 15.94
C GLY A 138 28.04 -5.06 16.91
N TYR A 139 28.24 -3.87 17.49
CA TYR A 139 29.28 -3.60 18.50
C TYR A 139 28.70 -3.35 19.90
N ASN A 140 29.05 -4.20 20.87
CA ASN A 140 28.45 -4.20 22.21
C ASN A 140 29.01 -3.13 23.16
N GLY A 141 29.94 -2.28 22.69
CA GLY A 141 30.59 -1.25 23.51
C GLY A 141 31.81 -1.73 24.30
N GLY A 142 32.26 -2.98 24.10
CA GLY A 142 33.47 -3.56 24.69
C GLY A 142 34.77 -3.02 24.08
N ASP A 143 35.88 -3.78 24.14
CA ASP A 143 37.13 -3.37 23.48
C ASP A 143 37.00 -3.48 21.95
N PRO A 144 37.19 -2.40 21.16
CA PRO A 144 37.16 -2.45 19.69
C PRO A 144 38.19 -3.39 19.06
N ASN A 145 39.23 -3.79 19.80
CA ASN A 145 40.26 -4.72 19.33
C ASN A 145 39.95 -6.18 19.71
N ASP A 146 38.94 -6.42 20.54
CA ASP A 146 38.48 -7.75 20.91
C ASP A 146 37.40 -8.22 19.90
N PRO A 147 37.65 -9.31 19.14
CA PRO A 147 36.62 -9.92 18.31
C PRO A 147 35.33 -10.24 19.06
N GLY A 148 35.39 -10.52 20.37
CA GLY A 148 34.23 -10.78 21.22
C GLY A 148 33.33 -9.56 21.48
N SER A 149 33.79 -8.37 21.13
CA SER A 149 32.98 -7.14 21.21
C SER A 149 32.03 -6.96 20.03
N TYR A 150 32.15 -7.80 19.00
CA TYR A 150 31.39 -7.71 17.77
C TYR A 150 30.59 -8.98 17.50
N GLN A 151 29.44 -8.81 16.85
CA GLN A 151 28.58 -9.90 16.43
C GLN A 151 28.07 -9.66 15.02
N LEU A 152 28.14 -10.66 14.15
CA LEU A 152 27.57 -10.60 12.82
C LEU A 152 26.03 -10.60 12.90
N LEU A 153 25.41 -9.48 12.53
CA LEU A 153 23.96 -9.30 12.62
C LEU A 153 23.26 -9.68 11.30
N ASP A 154 23.63 -9.05 10.19
CA ASP A 154 22.89 -9.19 8.93
C ASP A 154 23.69 -8.73 7.69
N PHE A 155 23.11 -8.83 6.50
CA PHE A 155 23.63 -8.28 5.25
C PHE A 155 23.28 -6.79 5.08
N GLN A 156 24.16 -6.04 4.42
CA GLN A 156 23.87 -4.67 4.01
C GLN A 156 22.95 -4.67 2.77
N ARG A 157 21.68 -4.32 2.96
CA ARG A 157 20.67 -4.27 1.87
C ARG A 157 20.34 -2.84 1.39
N GLY A 158 21.06 -1.82 1.87
CA GLY A 158 20.74 -0.42 1.59
C GLY A 158 20.71 -0.07 0.10
N PHE A 159 21.76 -0.41 -0.64
CA PHE A 159 21.82 -0.14 -2.09
C PHE A 159 20.73 -0.86 -2.91
N PRO A 160 20.55 -2.20 -2.84
CA PRO A 160 19.52 -2.87 -3.64
C PRO A 160 18.10 -2.42 -3.29
N LEU A 161 17.82 -2.13 -2.01
CA LEU A 161 16.51 -1.58 -1.60
C LEU A 161 16.31 -0.16 -2.11
N ALA A 162 17.33 0.70 -2.07
CA ALA A 162 17.26 2.04 -2.63
C ALA A 162 17.04 2.02 -4.16
N LEU A 163 17.74 1.12 -4.88
CA LEU A 163 17.55 0.93 -6.31
C LEU A 163 16.10 0.51 -6.63
N LEU A 164 15.55 -0.46 -5.89
CA LEU A 164 14.17 -0.90 -6.05
C LEU A 164 13.19 0.26 -5.76
N GLY A 165 13.45 1.05 -4.72
CA GLY A 165 12.65 2.22 -4.38
C GLY A 165 12.66 3.28 -5.49
N VAL A 166 13.82 3.55 -6.09
CA VAL A 166 13.95 4.47 -7.23
C VAL A 166 13.21 3.94 -8.46
N LEU A 167 13.33 2.65 -8.77
CA LEU A 167 12.62 2.03 -9.89
C LEU A 167 11.10 2.09 -9.70
N PHE A 168 10.62 1.83 -8.48
CA PHE A 168 9.21 1.97 -8.12
C PHE A 168 8.73 3.42 -8.30
N ALA A 169 9.46 4.39 -7.74
CA ALA A 169 9.12 5.80 -7.87
C ALA A 169 9.12 6.26 -9.33
N ALA A 170 10.11 5.85 -10.13
CA ALA A 170 10.17 6.14 -11.55
C ALA A 170 8.96 5.58 -12.30
N ALA A 171 8.58 4.32 -12.06
CA ALA A 171 7.39 3.72 -12.68
C ALA A 171 6.11 4.49 -12.34
N VAL A 172 5.93 4.87 -11.08
CA VAL A 172 4.77 5.66 -10.61
C VAL A 172 4.76 7.05 -11.25
N LEU A 173 5.91 7.72 -11.37
CA LEU A 173 6.00 9.05 -11.98
C LEU A 173 5.79 9.01 -13.50
N ILE A 174 6.33 8.01 -14.18
CA ILE A 174 6.18 7.84 -15.64
C ILE A 174 4.71 7.56 -15.99
N LEU A 175 4.07 6.63 -15.28
CA LEU A 175 2.69 6.22 -15.55
C LEU A 175 1.65 7.22 -14.99
N GLY A 176 1.89 7.74 -13.79
CA GLY A 176 0.95 8.59 -13.06
C GLY A 176 1.17 10.10 -13.21
N ARG A 177 2.32 10.54 -13.75
CA ARG A 177 2.70 11.97 -13.89
C ARG A 177 2.51 12.73 -12.56
N MET A 178 1.78 13.85 -12.59
CA MET A 178 1.46 14.64 -11.39
C MET A 178 0.63 13.88 -10.36
N GLN A 179 -0.23 12.96 -10.81
CA GLN A 179 -0.98 12.10 -9.89
C GLN A 179 -0.06 11.09 -9.20
N GLY A 180 0.93 10.58 -9.94
CA GLY A 180 1.99 9.74 -9.40
C GLY A 180 2.81 10.46 -8.34
N LEU A 181 3.17 11.73 -8.56
CA LEU A 181 3.89 12.53 -7.56
C LEU A 181 3.10 12.72 -6.27
N LYS A 182 1.79 13.01 -6.38
CA LYS A 182 0.91 13.11 -5.22
C LYS A 182 0.78 11.77 -4.48
N ALA A 183 0.69 10.66 -5.21
CA ALA A 183 0.63 9.32 -4.62
C ALA A 183 1.92 8.97 -3.85
N LEU A 184 3.10 9.29 -4.40
CA LEU A 184 4.37 9.13 -3.68
C LEU A 184 4.46 10.04 -2.45
N GLY A 185 4.03 11.30 -2.56
CA GLY A 185 3.95 12.22 -1.43
C GLY A 185 3.03 11.70 -0.32
N ALA A 186 1.86 11.15 -0.68
CA ALA A 186 0.94 10.51 0.26
C ALA A 186 1.53 9.26 0.93
N LEU A 187 2.27 8.44 0.19
CA LEU A 187 2.97 7.27 0.74
C LEU A 187 4.01 7.70 1.79
N VAL A 188 4.85 8.69 1.45
CA VAL A 188 5.84 9.25 2.40
C VAL A 188 5.14 9.82 3.63
N LEU A 189 4.07 10.57 3.44
CA LEU A 189 3.31 11.16 4.54
C LEU A 189 2.68 10.12 5.47
N THR A 190 2.20 9.01 4.91
CA THR A 190 1.70 7.87 5.68
C THR A 190 2.80 7.28 6.55
N PHE A 191 3.99 7.07 5.98
CA PHE A 191 5.15 6.56 6.73
C PHE A 191 5.60 7.54 7.83
N VAL A 192 5.59 8.85 7.55
CA VAL A 192 5.88 9.91 8.53
C VAL A 192 4.93 9.85 9.72
N VAL A 193 3.61 9.70 9.49
CA VAL A 193 2.65 9.57 10.59
C VAL A 193 2.89 8.29 11.40
N ILE A 194 3.21 7.17 10.73
CA ILE A 194 3.49 5.91 11.44
C ILE A 194 4.75 6.05 12.31
N VAL A 195 5.86 6.52 11.74
CA VAL A 195 7.17 6.57 12.39
C VAL A 195 7.26 7.68 13.43
N LEU A 196 6.67 8.85 13.20
CA LEU A 196 6.79 10.01 14.10
C LEU A 196 5.65 10.15 15.11
N PHE A 197 4.51 9.48 14.89
CA PHE A 197 3.36 9.53 15.80
C PHE A 197 2.93 8.16 16.32
N VAL A 198 2.58 7.21 15.44
CA VAL A 198 1.98 5.92 15.86
C VAL A 198 2.97 5.10 16.70
N LEU A 199 4.16 4.81 16.17
CA LEU A 199 5.14 3.98 16.87
C LEU A 199 5.63 4.64 18.18
N PRO A 200 6.03 5.93 18.21
CA PRO A 200 6.46 6.56 19.45
C PRO A 200 5.37 6.63 20.50
N ALA A 201 4.10 6.85 20.12
CA ALA A 201 2.99 6.87 21.06
C ALA A 201 2.73 5.48 21.68
N MET A 202 2.77 4.42 20.88
CA MET A 202 2.65 3.04 21.37
C MET A 202 3.81 2.66 22.30
N LEU A 203 5.04 2.98 21.92
CA LEU A 203 6.23 2.74 22.74
C LEU A 203 6.23 3.56 24.05
N ALA A 204 5.57 4.71 24.08
CA ALA A 204 5.38 5.50 25.31
C ALA A 204 4.25 4.97 26.22
N GLY A 205 3.71 3.78 25.92
CA GLY A 205 2.69 3.08 26.69
C GLY A 205 1.27 3.62 26.52
N LYS A 206 1.00 4.35 25.43
CA LYS A 206 -0.38 4.78 25.11
C LYS A 206 -1.18 3.58 24.59
N ASP A 207 -2.50 3.64 24.80
CA ASP A 207 -3.44 2.62 24.30
C ASP A 207 -3.28 2.41 22.78
N PRO A 208 -2.83 1.23 22.31
CA PRO A 208 -2.51 1.03 20.91
C PRO A 208 -3.73 1.17 20.00
N LEU A 209 -4.92 0.76 20.45
CA LEU A 209 -6.15 0.88 19.66
C LEU A 209 -6.50 2.35 19.39
N SER A 210 -6.49 3.19 20.42
CA SER A 210 -6.75 4.62 20.29
C SER A 210 -5.72 5.31 19.39
N VAL A 211 -4.44 4.97 19.55
CA VAL A 211 -3.36 5.46 18.67
C VAL A 211 -3.59 5.03 17.22
N GLY A 212 -3.99 3.77 17.00
CA GLY A 212 -4.29 3.24 15.67
C GLY A 212 -5.46 3.93 15.01
N VAL A 213 -6.56 4.17 15.73
CA VAL A 213 -7.75 4.89 15.21
C VAL A 213 -7.41 6.34 14.86
N VAL A 214 -6.72 7.05 15.76
CA VAL A 214 -6.31 8.44 15.52
C VAL A 214 -5.29 8.52 14.38
N GLY A 215 -4.32 7.61 14.35
CA GLY A 215 -3.31 7.54 13.29
C GLY A 215 -3.93 7.25 11.92
N ALA A 216 -4.85 6.28 11.86
CA ALA A 216 -5.58 5.95 10.64
C ALA A 216 -6.45 7.11 10.15
N ALA A 217 -7.18 7.78 11.05
CA ALA A 217 -7.96 8.97 10.70
C ALA A 217 -7.06 10.12 10.21
N LEU A 218 -5.92 10.34 10.86
CA LEU A 218 -4.95 11.38 10.48
C LEU A 218 -4.36 11.11 9.08
N ILE A 219 -3.88 9.89 8.85
CA ILE A 219 -3.39 9.42 7.55
C ILE A 219 -4.47 9.66 6.49
N MET A 220 -5.69 9.18 6.74
CA MET A 220 -6.80 9.29 5.80
C MET A 220 -7.11 10.76 5.45
N PHE A 221 -7.24 11.66 6.43
CA PHE A 221 -7.49 13.08 6.18
C PHE A 221 -6.37 13.72 5.36
N MET A 222 -5.11 13.45 5.72
CA MET A 222 -3.96 14.04 5.04
C MET A 222 -3.82 13.52 3.61
N VAL A 223 -3.88 12.20 3.43
CA VAL A 223 -3.67 11.52 2.14
C VAL A 223 -4.77 11.88 1.16
N LEU A 224 -6.06 11.71 1.52
CA LEU A 224 -7.18 11.94 0.59
C LEU A 224 -7.21 13.37 0.06
N TYR A 225 -7.01 14.35 0.94
CA TYR A 225 -7.04 15.75 0.52
C TYR A 225 -5.76 16.18 -0.22
N LEU A 226 -4.61 15.55 0.05
CA LEU A 226 -3.39 15.76 -0.73
C LEU A 226 -3.53 15.21 -2.15
N THR A 227 -4.09 14.01 -2.32
CA THR A 227 -4.15 13.30 -3.60
C THR A 227 -5.30 13.79 -4.49
N HIS A 228 -6.48 14.03 -3.92
CA HIS A 228 -7.70 14.38 -4.66
C HIS A 228 -8.14 15.84 -4.52
N GLY A 229 -7.52 16.60 -3.61
CA GLY A 229 -7.88 17.99 -3.35
C GLY A 229 -9.18 18.16 -2.57
N LEU A 230 -9.43 19.38 -2.09
CA LEU A 230 -10.62 19.72 -1.33
C LEU A 230 -11.84 19.83 -2.26
N SER A 231 -12.73 18.85 -2.22
CA SER A 231 -13.98 18.85 -2.97
C SER A 231 -15.11 18.14 -2.22
N ALA A 232 -16.36 18.35 -2.64
CA ALA A 232 -17.49 17.60 -2.09
C ALA A 232 -17.34 16.10 -2.37
N ARG A 233 -16.85 15.74 -3.55
CA ARG A 233 -16.50 14.36 -3.94
C ARG A 233 -15.48 13.77 -2.95
N THR A 234 -14.32 14.38 -2.79
CA THR A 234 -13.27 13.88 -1.88
C THR A 234 -13.80 13.76 -0.45
N SER A 235 -14.56 14.75 0.00
CA SER A 235 -15.12 14.75 1.35
C SER A 235 -16.19 13.66 1.55
N THR A 236 -16.94 13.29 0.51
CA THR A 236 -17.84 12.14 0.57
C THR A 236 -17.08 10.82 0.67
N ALA A 237 -15.95 10.69 -0.05
CA ALA A 237 -15.07 9.55 0.10
C ALA A 237 -14.55 9.46 1.55
N VAL A 238 -14.00 10.55 2.11
CA VAL A 238 -13.56 10.65 3.52
C VAL A 238 -14.62 10.15 4.51
N VAL A 239 -15.88 10.62 4.38
CA VAL A 239 -16.97 10.16 5.27
C VAL A 239 -17.22 8.66 5.08
N GLY A 240 -17.25 8.18 3.83
CA GLY A 240 -17.40 6.76 3.54
C GLY A 240 -16.27 5.92 4.16
N THR A 241 -15.03 6.38 4.07
CA THR A 241 -13.85 5.74 4.65
C THR A 241 -13.97 5.68 6.17
N LEU A 242 -14.32 6.79 6.83
CA LEU A 242 -14.48 6.87 8.29
C LEU A 242 -15.57 5.94 8.82
N VAL A 243 -16.72 5.88 8.16
CA VAL A 243 -17.82 4.98 8.55
C VAL A 243 -17.39 3.51 8.37
N SER A 244 -16.72 3.20 7.27
CA SER A 244 -16.23 1.84 6.99
C SER A 244 -15.13 1.42 7.96
N LEU A 245 -14.22 2.34 8.30
CA LEU A 245 -13.16 2.11 9.27
C LEU A 245 -13.73 1.92 10.69
N GLY A 246 -14.77 2.70 11.04
CA GLY A 246 -15.51 2.50 12.29
C GLY A 246 -16.17 1.12 12.35
N LEU A 247 -16.78 0.66 11.26
CA LEU A 247 -17.33 -0.70 11.16
C LEU A 247 -16.23 -1.76 11.34
N ILE A 248 -15.07 -1.60 10.69
CA ILE A 248 -13.90 -2.49 10.85
C ILE A 248 -13.43 -2.53 12.31
N GLY A 249 -13.31 -1.37 12.96
CA GLY A 249 -12.92 -1.28 14.36
C GLY A 249 -13.90 -2.00 15.29
N VAL A 250 -15.21 -1.80 15.08
CA VAL A 250 -16.26 -2.46 15.86
C VAL A 250 -16.25 -3.98 15.65
N LEU A 251 -16.17 -4.44 14.39
CA LEU A 251 -16.11 -5.86 14.06
C LEU A 251 -14.83 -6.50 14.60
N GLY A 252 -13.68 -5.83 14.44
CA GLY A 252 -12.40 -6.30 14.97
C GLY A 252 -12.46 -6.46 16.48
N TRP A 253 -12.93 -5.43 17.20
CA TRP A 253 -13.10 -5.49 18.66
C TRP A 253 -14.04 -6.62 19.09
N LEU A 254 -15.19 -6.75 18.42
CA LEU A 254 -16.20 -7.77 18.70
C LEU A 254 -15.67 -9.18 18.48
N PHE A 255 -15.12 -9.48 17.30
CA PHE A 255 -14.64 -10.81 16.98
C PHE A 255 -13.37 -11.16 17.75
N SER A 256 -12.51 -10.19 18.06
CA SER A 256 -11.41 -10.37 19.00
C SER A 256 -11.92 -10.74 20.40
N ALA A 257 -13.05 -10.17 20.85
CA ALA A 257 -13.63 -10.50 22.16
C ALA A 257 -14.23 -11.91 22.16
N VAL A 258 -15.07 -12.19 21.16
CA VAL A 258 -15.83 -13.44 21.08
C VAL A 258 -14.92 -14.64 20.82
N ALA A 259 -13.86 -14.46 20.03
CA ALA A 259 -12.87 -15.51 19.78
C ALA A 259 -11.79 -15.60 20.88
N ASN A 260 -11.86 -14.77 21.94
CA ASN A 260 -10.86 -14.68 23.01
C ASN A 260 -9.43 -14.46 22.48
N LEU A 261 -9.28 -13.66 21.42
CA LEU A 261 -7.97 -13.32 20.89
C LEU A 261 -7.24 -12.43 21.89
N THR A 262 -6.08 -12.90 22.33
CA THR A 262 -5.20 -12.21 23.26
C THR A 262 -4.31 -11.18 22.58
N GLY A 263 -4.05 -11.36 21.28
CA GLY A 263 -3.08 -10.54 20.55
C GLY A 263 -1.62 -10.98 20.76
N LEU A 264 -1.36 -12.04 21.54
CA LEU A 264 -0.02 -12.51 21.88
C LEU A 264 0.49 -13.53 20.85
N ASP A 265 1.05 -13.03 19.75
CA ASP A 265 1.93 -13.83 18.88
C ASP A 265 3.39 -13.80 19.39
N GLU A 266 4.27 -14.54 18.72
CA GLU A 266 5.68 -14.68 19.10
C GLU A 266 6.40 -13.31 19.06
N ASP A 267 6.14 -12.51 18.03
CA ASP A 267 6.73 -11.19 17.86
C ASP A 267 6.27 -10.21 18.96
N THR A 268 4.98 -10.22 19.29
CA THR A 268 4.42 -9.37 20.34
C THR A 268 4.89 -9.81 21.73
N ALA A 269 5.02 -11.12 21.98
CA ALA A 269 5.58 -11.64 23.22
C ALA A 269 7.06 -11.24 23.39
N ASN A 270 7.84 -11.33 22.31
CA ASN A 270 9.23 -10.87 22.27
C ASN A 270 9.31 -9.35 22.52
N LEU A 271 8.43 -8.57 21.88
CA LEU A 271 8.35 -7.11 22.08
C LEU A 271 8.08 -6.75 23.55
N ILE A 272 7.11 -7.40 24.21
CA ILE A 272 6.81 -7.17 25.62
C ILE A 272 8.01 -7.50 26.51
N THR A 273 8.72 -8.59 26.18
CA THR A 273 9.93 -9.00 26.89
C THR A 273 11.03 -7.95 26.77
N VAL A 274 11.29 -7.45 25.56
CA VAL A 274 12.31 -6.43 25.28
C VAL A 274 12.00 -5.09 25.94
N LEU A 275 10.73 -4.66 25.93
CA LEU A 275 10.34 -3.39 26.53
C LEU A 275 10.42 -3.41 28.07
N GLY A 276 10.40 -4.59 28.69
CA GLY A 276 10.39 -4.75 30.14
C GLY A 276 9.11 -4.25 30.82
N HIS A 277 8.10 -3.84 30.04
CA HIS A 277 6.79 -3.44 30.52
C HIS A 277 5.68 -3.95 29.59
N GLY A 278 4.47 -4.10 30.13
CA GLY A 278 3.32 -4.56 29.33
C GLY A 278 2.94 -3.56 28.24
N ILE A 279 2.65 -4.07 27.05
CA ILE A 279 1.86 -3.43 26.00
C ILE A 279 0.56 -4.22 25.88
N ASP A 280 -0.56 -3.53 25.61
CA ASP A 280 -1.83 -4.19 25.28
C ASP A 280 -1.72 -4.88 23.91
N ALA A 281 -1.37 -6.16 23.92
CA ALA A 281 -1.21 -7.00 22.73
C ALA A 281 -2.49 -7.08 21.89
N ARG A 282 -3.65 -7.15 22.56
CA ARG A 282 -4.95 -7.17 21.88
C ARG A 282 -5.24 -5.82 21.23
N GLY A 283 -4.97 -4.73 21.93
CA GLY A 283 -5.03 -3.38 21.37
C GLY A 283 -4.11 -3.22 20.16
N LEU A 284 -2.90 -3.79 20.19
CA LEU A 284 -1.94 -3.75 19.10
C LEU A 284 -2.46 -4.51 17.86
N LEU A 285 -3.04 -5.70 18.05
CA LEU A 285 -3.73 -6.44 16.99
C LEU A 285 -4.84 -5.60 16.35
N LEU A 286 -5.71 -5.00 17.17
CA LEU A 286 -6.82 -4.17 16.68
C LEU A 286 -6.33 -2.92 15.94
N ALA A 287 -5.29 -2.27 16.45
CA ALA A 287 -4.64 -1.14 15.80
C ALA A 287 -4.08 -1.53 14.43
N GLY A 288 -3.42 -2.69 14.33
CA GLY A 288 -2.94 -3.25 13.08
C GLY A 288 -4.05 -3.51 12.06
N ILE A 289 -5.20 -4.04 12.50
CA ILE A 289 -6.38 -4.24 11.65
C ILE A 289 -6.89 -2.90 11.10
N VAL A 290 -7.01 -1.88 11.96
CA VAL A 290 -7.51 -0.55 11.59
C VAL A 290 -6.54 0.13 10.61
N ILE A 291 -5.25 0.24 10.96
CA ILE A 291 -4.23 0.87 10.10
C ILE A 291 -4.09 0.14 8.77
N GLY A 292 -4.01 -1.19 8.79
CA GLY A 292 -3.87 -2.02 7.58
C GLY A 292 -5.07 -1.91 6.62
N SER A 293 -6.25 -1.55 7.14
CA SER A 293 -7.46 -1.38 6.32
C SER A 293 -7.55 -0.03 5.60
N VAL A 294 -6.84 1.00 6.06
CA VAL A 294 -6.97 2.38 5.51
C VAL A 294 -6.65 2.42 4.01
N GLY A 295 -5.54 1.82 3.59
CA GLY A 295 -5.09 1.92 2.19
C GLY A 295 -6.05 1.29 1.20
N VAL A 296 -6.65 0.15 1.56
CA VAL A 296 -7.62 -0.56 0.71
C VAL A 296 -8.98 0.16 0.70
N LEU A 297 -9.38 0.76 1.83
CA LEU A 297 -10.60 1.57 1.89
C LEU A 297 -10.50 2.87 1.09
N ASP A 298 -9.34 3.52 1.07
CA ASP A 298 -9.13 4.76 0.32
C ASP A 298 -9.42 4.56 -1.17
N ASP A 299 -8.79 3.55 -1.78
CA ASP A 299 -9.00 3.21 -3.19
C ASP A 299 -10.48 2.95 -3.54
N VAL A 300 -11.16 2.14 -2.73
CA VAL A 300 -12.56 1.79 -2.99
C VAL A 300 -13.48 3.00 -2.80
N THR A 301 -13.34 3.74 -1.69
CA THR A 301 -14.23 4.87 -1.42
C THR A 301 -14.05 6.01 -2.43
N VAL A 302 -12.82 6.33 -2.83
CA VAL A 302 -12.54 7.31 -3.90
C VAL A 302 -13.11 6.84 -5.24
N THR A 303 -12.87 5.59 -5.62
CA THR A 303 -13.33 5.04 -6.89
C THR A 303 -14.85 5.00 -6.95
N GLN A 304 -15.52 4.56 -5.88
CA GLN A 304 -16.98 4.55 -5.79
C GLN A 304 -17.57 5.96 -5.89
N THR A 305 -17.00 6.90 -5.13
CA THR A 305 -17.47 8.28 -5.16
C THR A 305 -17.28 8.89 -6.55
N SER A 306 -16.13 8.65 -7.18
CA SER A 306 -15.86 9.13 -8.54
C SER A 306 -16.84 8.53 -9.55
N ALA A 307 -17.10 7.22 -9.51
CA ALA A 307 -18.06 6.57 -10.39
C ALA A 307 -19.47 7.16 -10.28
N VAL A 308 -19.97 7.40 -9.07
CA VAL A 308 -21.30 8.00 -8.85
C VAL A 308 -21.35 9.44 -9.39
N TRP A 309 -20.27 10.22 -9.21
CA TRP A 309 -20.19 11.57 -9.78
C TRP A 309 -20.18 11.57 -11.30
N GLU A 310 -19.47 10.64 -11.94
CA GLU A 310 -19.46 10.53 -13.40
C GLU A 310 -20.82 10.06 -13.94
N LEU A 311 -21.52 9.13 -13.26
CA LEU A 311 -22.90 8.78 -13.59
C LEU A 311 -23.84 9.99 -13.50
N ARG A 312 -23.68 10.81 -12.46
CA ARG A 312 -24.46 12.04 -12.26
C ARG A 312 -24.18 13.08 -13.33
N ARG A 313 -22.92 13.23 -13.77
CA ARG A 313 -22.52 14.12 -14.87
C ARG A 313 -23.07 13.65 -16.21
N ALA A 314 -23.04 12.33 -16.46
CA ALA A 314 -23.55 11.74 -17.68
C ALA A 314 -25.07 11.92 -17.83
N ASN A 315 -25.83 11.85 -16.73
CA ASN A 315 -27.27 12.13 -16.76
C ASN A 315 -27.74 12.92 -15.53
N PRO A 316 -27.84 14.26 -15.63
CA PRO A 316 -28.32 15.13 -14.56
C PRO A 316 -29.81 14.97 -14.21
N LYS A 317 -30.56 14.07 -14.85
CA LYS A 317 -31.95 13.75 -14.49
C LYS A 317 -32.06 12.57 -13.52
N LEU A 318 -31.00 11.78 -13.36
CA LEU A 318 -31.02 10.59 -12.49
C LEU A 318 -31.31 10.96 -11.03
N GLY A 319 -32.25 10.23 -10.43
CA GLY A 319 -32.55 10.30 -9.00
C GLY A 319 -31.50 9.59 -8.16
N TRP A 320 -31.49 9.85 -6.84
CA TRP A 320 -30.51 9.24 -5.92
C TRP A 320 -30.61 7.70 -5.88
N ARG A 321 -31.82 7.13 -6.03
CA ARG A 321 -32.03 5.67 -6.07
C ARG A 321 -31.43 5.03 -7.32
N GLU A 322 -31.56 5.71 -8.46
CA GLU A 322 -31.01 5.24 -9.73
C GLU A 322 -29.49 5.34 -9.73
N LEU A 323 -28.94 6.45 -9.22
CA LEU A 323 -27.50 6.61 -8.99
C LEU A 323 -26.95 5.54 -8.05
N TYR A 324 -27.68 5.25 -6.96
CA TYR A 324 -27.30 4.19 -6.03
C TYR A 324 -27.31 2.82 -6.70
N ALA A 325 -28.38 2.46 -7.42
CA ALA A 325 -28.47 1.16 -8.08
C ALA A 325 -27.41 0.97 -9.17
N ALA A 326 -27.14 2.02 -9.96
CA ALA A 326 -26.11 2.01 -10.99
C ALA A 326 -24.70 1.96 -10.40
N GLY A 327 -24.42 2.79 -9.40
CA GLY A 327 -23.13 2.79 -8.69
C GLY A 327 -22.85 1.48 -7.96
N LEU A 328 -23.85 0.90 -7.30
CA LEU A 328 -23.72 -0.38 -6.60
C LEU A 328 -23.43 -1.53 -7.57
N ARG A 329 -23.97 -1.50 -8.79
CA ARG A 329 -23.66 -2.50 -9.82
C ARG A 329 -22.18 -2.42 -10.22
N ILE A 330 -21.67 -1.21 -10.47
CA ILE A 330 -20.24 -0.98 -10.75
C ILE A 330 -19.39 -1.45 -9.57
N GLY A 331 -19.73 -1.02 -8.35
CA GLY A 331 -18.99 -1.38 -7.16
C GLY A 331 -18.92 -2.88 -6.91
N ARG A 332 -20.02 -3.62 -7.11
CA ARG A 332 -20.06 -5.08 -6.94
C ARG A 332 -19.08 -5.80 -7.87
N ASP A 333 -18.96 -5.35 -9.12
CA ASP A 333 -18.06 -5.96 -10.11
C ASP A 333 -16.59 -5.77 -9.70
N HIS A 334 -16.24 -4.60 -9.17
CA HIS A 334 -14.88 -4.34 -8.67
C HIS A 334 -14.58 -5.04 -7.33
N MET A 335 -15.55 -5.09 -6.41
CA MET A 335 -15.38 -5.71 -5.08
C MET A 335 -14.89 -7.15 -5.14
N SER A 336 -15.43 -7.95 -6.07
CA SER A 336 -15.05 -9.37 -6.18
C SER A 336 -13.56 -9.54 -6.46
N SER A 337 -12.96 -8.64 -7.25
CA SER A 337 -11.53 -8.66 -7.55
C SER A 337 -10.69 -8.15 -6.38
N SER A 338 -11.12 -7.07 -5.72
CA SER A 338 -10.40 -6.49 -4.57
C SER A 338 -10.38 -7.42 -3.36
N VAL A 339 -11.48 -8.12 -3.06
CA VAL A 339 -11.53 -9.09 -1.95
C VAL A 339 -10.55 -10.25 -2.18
N ASN A 340 -10.54 -10.83 -3.38
CA ASN A 340 -9.61 -11.91 -3.70
C ASN A 340 -8.15 -11.44 -3.61
N THR A 341 -7.87 -10.23 -4.06
CA THR A 341 -6.52 -9.63 -3.97
C THR A 341 -6.08 -9.49 -2.52
N LEU A 342 -6.96 -8.99 -1.65
CA LEU A 342 -6.66 -8.83 -0.23
C LEU A 342 -6.40 -10.18 0.46
N VAL A 343 -7.29 -11.16 0.24
CA VAL A 343 -7.16 -12.50 0.81
C VAL A 343 -5.86 -13.16 0.35
N MET A 344 -5.51 -13.08 -0.94
CA MET A 344 -4.28 -13.67 -1.47
C MET A 344 -3.03 -12.96 -0.96
N ALA A 345 -3.06 -11.65 -0.74
CA ALA A 345 -1.94 -10.90 -0.16
C ALA A 345 -1.66 -11.35 1.29
N TYR A 346 -2.70 -11.44 2.13
CA TYR A 346 -2.55 -11.91 3.51
C TYR A 346 -2.19 -13.40 3.58
N ALA A 347 -2.82 -14.26 2.77
CA ALA A 347 -2.47 -15.67 2.69
C ALA A 347 -1.02 -15.87 2.23
N GLY A 348 -0.56 -15.06 1.27
CA GLY A 348 0.82 -15.02 0.79
C GLY A 348 1.81 -14.66 1.89
N ALA A 349 1.50 -13.62 2.69
CA ALA A 349 2.31 -13.22 3.84
C ALA A 349 2.34 -14.30 4.95
N ALA A 350 1.23 -15.03 5.12
CA ALA A 350 1.10 -16.09 6.12
C ALA A 350 1.62 -17.47 5.65
N LEU A 351 2.23 -17.58 4.45
CA LEU A 351 2.70 -18.87 3.92
C LEU A 351 3.64 -19.65 4.85
N PRO A 352 4.65 -19.02 5.50
CA PRO A 352 5.52 -19.75 6.43
C PRO A 352 4.76 -20.34 7.61
N LEU A 353 3.79 -19.59 8.15
CA LEU A 353 2.92 -20.03 9.23
C LEU A 353 2.07 -21.23 8.78
N LEU A 354 1.43 -21.12 7.60
CA LEU A 354 0.63 -22.20 7.03
C LEU A 354 1.46 -23.46 6.77
N LEU A 355 2.70 -23.32 6.29
CA LEU A 355 3.61 -24.44 6.06
C LEU A 355 4.05 -25.11 7.37
N ALA A 356 4.39 -24.32 8.40
CA ALA A 356 4.76 -24.84 9.71
C ALA A 356 3.63 -25.70 10.30
N TYR A 357 2.39 -25.26 10.17
CA TYR A 357 1.23 -26.03 10.60
C TYR A 357 0.95 -27.24 9.72
N ALA A 358 1.06 -27.12 8.39
CA ALA A 358 0.92 -28.27 7.49
C ALA A 358 1.96 -29.36 7.79
N ALA A 359 3.19 -28.98 8.16
CA ALA A 359 4.25 -29.90 8.57
C ALA A 359 4.01 -30.52 9.95
N SER A 360 3.26 -29.86 10.84
CA SER A 360 3.00 -30.34 12.21
C SER A 360 2.07 -31.56 12.29
N GLY A 361 1.43 -31.96 11.18
CA GLY A 361 0.51 -33.09 11.13
C GLY A 361 -0.80 -32.87 11.91
N ARG A 362 -1.06 -31.65 12.40
CA ARG A 362 -2.30 -31.29 13.09
C ARG A 362 -3.49 -31.24 12.13
N GLY A 363 -4.68 -31.52 12.64
CA GLY A 363 -5.91 -31.37 11.87
C GLY A 363 -6.13 -29.91 11.47
N VAL A 364 -6.74 -29.68 10.30
CA VAL A 364 -7.01 -28.32 9.79
C VAL A 364 -7.82 -27.49 10.80
N SER A 365 -8.73 -28.10 11.55
CA SER A 365 -9.49 -27.43 12.62
C SER A 365 -8.59 -26.83 13.70
N ASP A 366 -7.58 -27.58 14.13
CA ASP A 366 -6.69 -27.19 15.23
C ASP A 366 -5.75 -26.07 14.77
N VAL A 367 -5.38 -26.10 13.49
CA VAL A 367 -4.60 -25.04 12.85
C VAL A 367 -5.41 -23.74 12.74
N LEU A 368 -6.64 -23.82 12.24
CA LEU A 368 -7.50 -22.63 12.04
C LEU A 368 -7.92 -21.96 13.36
N THR A 369 -7.91 -22.72 14.46
CA THR A 369 -8.28 -22.23 15.79
C THR A 369 -7.08 -21.86 16.66
N ALA A 370 -5.85 -22.03 16.15
CA ALA A 370 -4.65 -21.56 16.84
C ALA A 370 -4.60 -20.02 16.83
N GLU A 371 -4.18 -19.41 17.94
CA GLU A 371 -4.17 -17.95 18.15
C GLU A 371 -3.58 -17.18 16.95
N THR A 372 -2.36 -17.51 16.52
CA THR A 372 -1.65 -16.80 15.43
C THR A 372 -2.39 -16.89 14.09
N VAL A 373 -2.99 -18.05 13.78
CA VAL A 373 -3.77 -18.24 12.55
C VAL A 373 -5.13 -17.55 12.67
N ALA A 374 -5.80 -17.69 13.81
CA ALA A 374 -7.09 -17.09 14.07
C ALA A 374 -7.02 -15.55 14.02
N GLN A 375 -5.93 -14.94 14.50
CA GLN A 375 -5.66 -13.51 14.36
C GLN A 375 -5.58 -13.08 12.89
N GLU A 376 -4.83 -13.79 12.05
CA GLU A 376 -4.75 -13.48 10.60
C GLU A 376 -6.09 -13.67 9.88
N LEU A 377 -6.85 -14.70 10.26
CA LEU A 377 -8.20 -14.92 9.72
C LEU A 377 -9.15 -13.80 10.12
N VAL A 378 -9.16 -13.39 11.40
CA VAL A 378 -10.00 -12.27 11.85
C VAL A 378 -9.57 -10.98 11.15
N ARG A 379 -8.27 -10.69 11.06
CA ARG A 379 -7.76 -9.52 10.32
C ARG A 379 -8.23 -9.50 8.87
N THR A 380 -8.08 -10.63 8.17
CA THR A 380 -8.43 -10.77 6.75
C THR A 380 -9.94 -10.68 6.53
N LEU A 381 -10.74 -11.38 7.35
CA LEU A 381 -12.20 -11.43 7.22
C LEU A 381 -12.85 -10.10 7.63
N VAL A 382 -12.43 -9.50 8.74
CA VAL A 382 -12.95 -8.20 9.18
C VAL A 382 -12.59 -7.12 8.17
N GLY A 383 -11.34 -7.10 7.68
CA GLY A 383 -10.93 -6.18 6.62
C GLY A 383 -11.74 -6.35 5.34
N SER A 384 -11.99 -7.60 4.91
CA SER A 384 -12.79 -7.91 3.73
C SER A 384 -14.27 -7.54 3.88
N ILE A 385 -14.87 -7.77 5.06
CA ILE A 385 -16.24 -7.35 5.35
C ILE A 385 -16.34 -5.82 5.33
N GLY A 386 -15.38 -5.13 5.94
CA GLY A 386 -15.28 -3.68 5.90
C GLY A 386 -15.17 -3.13 4.47
N LEU A 387 -14.33 -3.76 3.65
CA LEU A 387 -14.20 -3.45 2.23
C LEU A 387 -15.51 -3.63 1.47
N VAL A 388 -16.17 -4.78 1.65
CA VAL A 388 -17.46 -5.09 1.01
C VAL A 388 -18.55 -4.13 1.44
N ALA A 389 -18.59 -3.75 2.72
CA ALA A 389 -19.54 -2.79 3.26
C ALA A 389 -19.25 -1.35 2.83
N SER A 390 -17.98 -1.00 2.58
CA SER A 390 -17.58 0.34 2.18
C SER A 390 -18.20 0.78 0.86
N VAL A 391 -18.48 -0.16 -0.05
CA VAL A 391 -19.14 0.12 -1.33
C VAL A 391 -20.57 0.64 -1.13
N PRO A 392 -21.53 -0.13 -0.59
CA PRO A 392 -22.89 0.38 -0.41
C PRO A 392 -22.94 1.63 0.48
N ILE A 393 -22.11 1.70 1.53
CA ILE A 393 -22.01 2.88 2.42
C ILE A 393 -21.59 4.12 1.62
N THR A 394 -20.52 4.02 0.84
CA THR A 394 -20.00 5.16 0.08
C THR A 394 -20.91 5.50 -1.09
N THR A 395 -21.48 4.51 -1.78
CA THR A 395 -22.40 4.73 -2.90
C THR A 395 -23.66 5.48 -2.46
N VAL A 396 -24.25 5.14 -1.29
CA VAL A 396 -25.43 5.86 -0.82
C VAL A 396 -25.11 7.31 -0.44
N LEU A 397 -23.99 7.54 0.26
CA LEU A 397 -23.51 8.88 0.59
C LEU A 397 -23.25 9.71 -0.68
N ALA A 398 -22.56 9.12 -1.65
CA ALA A 398 -22.26 9.73 -2.94
C ALA A 398 -23.53 10.07 -3.72
N ALA A 399 -24.51 9.17 -3.79
CA ALA A 399 -25.76 9.41 -4.51
C ALA A 399 -26.59 10.54 -3.88
N LEU A 400 -26.63 10.63 -2.54
CA LEU A 400 -27.33 11.69 -1.82
C LEU A 400 -26.68 13.06 -1.99
N ILE A 401 -25.34 13.10 -2.03
CA ILE A 401 -24.56 14.35 -2.13
C ILE A 401 -24.47 14.82 -3.58
N ALA A 402 -24.14 13.95 -4.52
CA ALA A 402 -24.03 14.28 -5.94
C ALA A 402 -25.34 14.80 -6.54
N ARG A 403 -26.50 14.34 -6.04
CA ARG A 403 -27.82 14.86 -6.45
C ARG A 403 -28.00 16.34 -6.13
N GLN A 404 -27.39 16.84 -5.06
CA GLN A 404 -27.55 18.21 -4.59
C GLN A 404 -26.59 19.19 -5.30
N GLU A 405 -25.73 18.68 -6.19
CA GLU A 405 -24.84 19.49 -6.99
C GLU A 405 -25.57 20.00 -8.24
N LYS A 406 -25.53 21.33 -8.44
CA LYS A 406 -26.02 21.95 -9.66
C LYS A 406 -24.98 21.71 -10.75
N ILE A 407 -25.29 20.83 -11.68
CA ILE A 407 -24.49 20.70 -12.91
C ILE A 407 -24.96 21.83 -13.84
N PRO A 408 -24.06 22.73 -14.27
CA PRO A 408 -24.39 23.66 -15.35
C PRO A 408 -24.78 22.82 -16.57
N VAL A 409 -26.04 22.86 -16.95
CA VAL A 409 -26.45 22.33 -18.25
C VAL A 409 -25.78 23.26 -19.27
N PRO A 410 -24.98 22.75 -20.21
CA PRO A 410 -24.49 23.57 -21.31
C PRO A 410 -25.72 24.19 -21.97
N GLU A 411 -25.79 25.51 -21.98
CA GLU A 411 -26.78 26.22 -22.77
C GLU A 411 -26.55 25.76 -24.20
N ILE A 412 -27.49 24.96 -24.72
CA ILE A 412 -27.53 24.68 -26.15
C ILE A 412 -27.83 26.05 -26.74
N VAL A 413 -26.80 26.73 -27.25
CA VAL A 413 -27.00 27.87 -28.12
C VAL A 413 -27.76 27.30 -29.30
N GLU A 414 -29.07 27.51 -29.31
CA GLU A 414 -29.87 27.25 -30.51
C GLU A 414 -29.19 28.04 -31.63
N PRO A 415 -28.86 27.39 -32.76
CA PRO A 415 -28.26 28.11 -33.88
C PRO A 415 -29.17 29.29 -34.20
N GLU A 416 -28.58 30.48 -34.16
CA GLU A 416 -29.25 31.73 -34.55
C GLU A 416 -29.92 31.48 -35.91
N PRO A 417 -31.22 31.81 -36.07
CA PRO A 417 -31.92 31.54 -37.31
C PRO A 417 -31.13 32.17 -38.45
N GLU A 418 -30.73 31.33 -39.41
CA GLU A 418 -29.97 31.72 -40.58
C GLU A 418 -30.68 32.91 -41.24
N PRO A 419 -30.00 34.03 -41.52
CA PRO A 419 -30.66 35.22 -42.06
C PRO A 419 -31.32 34.85 -43.38
N GLU A 420 -32.62 35.13 -43.47
CA GLU A 420 -33.43 34.92 -44.66
C GLU A 420 -32.71 35.53 -45.88
N PRO A 421 -32.55 34.79 -47.00
CA PRO A 421 -31.76 35.27 -48.12
C PRO A 421 -32.33 36.60 -48.62
N ALA A 422 -31.50 37.64 -48.56
CA ALA A 422 -31.85 38.97 -49.03
C ALA A 422 -32.29 38.92 -50.50
N ASP A 423 -33.39 39.63 -50.80
CA ASP A 423 -33.92 39.78 -52.15
C ASP A 423 -32.82 40.14 -53.16
N PRO A 424 -32.82 39.55 -54.37
CA PRO A 424 -31.78 39.82 -55.35
C PRO A 424 -31.80 41.30 -55.76
N ALA A 425 -30.67 41.98 -55.55
CA ALA A 425 -30.49 43.38 -55.94
C ALA A 425 -30.75 43.57 -57.45
N PRO A 426 -31.32 44.73 -57.87
CA PRO A 426 -31.67 44.94 -59.26
C PRO A 426 -30.42 45.06 -60.14
N VAL A 427 -30.41 44.30 -61.23
CA VAL A 427 -29.36 44.30 -62.25
C VAL A 427 -29.18 45.70 -62.83
N ARG A 428 -28.02 46.34 -62.59
CA ARG A 428 -27.63 47.56 -63.30
C ARG A 428 -27.32 47.21 -64.76
N LYS A 429 -28.07 47.78 -65.69
CA LYS A 429 -27.80 47.72 -67.14
C LYS A 429 -26.44 48.36 -67.43
N ARG A 430 -25.61 47.67 -68.24
CA ARG A 430 -24.44 48.26 -68.89
C ARG A 430 -24.88 49.41 -69.77
N VAL A 431 -24.20 50.54 -69.65
CA VAL A 431 -24.24 51.65 -70.60
C VAL A 431 -22.91 51.61 -71.34
N ASP A 432 -22.99 51.55 -72.67
CA ASP A 432 -21.84 51.56 -73.58
C ASP A 432 -21.12 52.92 -73.51
N GLN A 433 -19.78 52.89 -73.52
CA GLN A 433 -18.93 54.08 -73.66
C GLN A 433 -18.24 54.01 -75.02
N ASP A 434 -18.80 54.74 -75.99
CA ASP A 434 -18.05 55.36 -77.08
C ASP A 434 -17.88 56.86 -76.75
N GLU A 435 -16.75 57.42 -77.19
CA GLU A 435 -16.31 58.84 -77.19
C GLU A 435 -15.24 59.31 -76.15
N MET A 436 -14.08 59.67 -76.73
CA MET A 436 -12.77 60.21 -76.26
C MET A 436 -12.83 61.74 -75.93
N PRO A 437 -11.78 62.53 -75.47
CA PRO A 437 -10.32 62.41 -75.75
C PRO A 437 -9.22 62.95 -74.74
N THR A 438 -7.99 62.48 -75.02
CA THR A 438 -6.57 62.99 -74.99
C THR A 438 -6.04 64.15 -74.10
N GLU A 439 -4.84 63.96 -73.50
CA GLU A 439 -3.57 64.80 -73.54
C GLU A 439 -2.63 64.49 -72.32
N GLN A 440 -1.42 63.90 -72.48
CA GLN A 440 -0.05 64.46 -72.70
C GLN A 440 0.87 64.63 -71.45
N PHE A 441 2.19 64.50 -71.68
CA PHE A 441 3.43 64.66 -70.86
C PHE A 441 4.13 63.33 -70.48
N ARG A 442 5.27 62.87 -71.03
CA ARG A 442 6.57 63.38 -71.56
C ARG A 442 7.71 63.45 -70.51
N GLY A 443 8.60 62.44 -70.55
CA GLY A 443 10.06 62.55 -70.39
C GLY A 443 10.68 62.20 -69.01
N VAL A 444 11.63 61.26 -68.98
CA VAL A 444 13.10 61.48 -68.92
C VAL A 444 13.84 60.14 -68.66
N ALA A 445 15.00 59.97 -69.31
CA ALA A 445 16.00 58.89 -69.22
C ALA A 445 16.66 58.79 -67.81
N GLU A 446 17.58 57.91 -67.40
CA GLU A 446 18.51 56.96 -68.00
C GLU A 446 19.18 56.17 -66.83
N GLN A 447 19.89 55.07 -67.14
CA GLN A 447 20.98 54.39 -66.40
C GLN A 447 20.74 52.99 -65.78
N GLU A 448 21.36 52.01 -66.46
CA GLU A 448 21.76 50.64 -66.06
C GLU A 448 23.22 50.66 -65.49
N PRO A 449 23.86 49.53 -65.10
CA PRO A 449 23.44 48.39 -64.26
C PRO A 449 24.57 47.92 -63.30
N THR A 450 24.32 46.95 -62.39
CA THR A 450 25.35 45.93 -62.08
C THR A 450 24.79 44.62 -61.51
N ARG A 451 25.55 43.55 -61.79
CA ARG A 451 25.20 42.12 -61.85
C ARG A 451 25.82 41.34 -60.68
N ARG A 452 25.27 40.14 -60.43
CA ARG A 452 25.82 38.90 -59.78
C ARG A 452 25.08 38.56 -58.47
N GLN A 453 24.74 37.32 -58.10
CA GLN A 453 24.92 35.95 -58.60
C GLN A 453 23.92 35.05 -57.82
N ARG A 454 23.46 33.92 -58.40
CA ARG A 454 22.67 32.86 -57.72
C ARG A 454 23.58 31.76 -57.14
N PRO A 455 23.10 30.97 -56.16
CA PRO A 455 23.02 29.50 -56.35
C PRO A 455 21.69 28.91 -55.76
N PRO A 456 21.46 27.57 -55.67
CA PRO A 456 20.57 26.83 -56.57
C PRO A 456 19.35 26.13 -55.92
N GLU A 457 18.53 25.54 -56.81
CA GLU A 457 17.25 24.84 -56.63
C GLU A 457 17.25 23.54 -55.80
N ASN A 458 16.09 23.23 -55.20
CA ASN A 458 15.30 21.98 -55.36
C ASN A 458 14.13 22.01 -54.34
N GLY A 459 12.89 21.58 -54.58
CA GLY A 459 12.25 20.92 -55.70
C GLY A 459 10.89 20.37 -55.22
N ARG A 460 9.80 20.98 -55.74
CA ARG A 460 8.47 20.43 -56.08
C ARG A 460 7.60 19.73 -55.00
N ARG A 461 6.56 20.44 -54.57
CA ARG A 461 5.21 19.90 -54.25
C ARG A 461 4.34 19.93 -55.51
N ARG A 462 3.47 18.93 -55.70
CA ARG A 462 2.36 18.93 -56.67
C ARG A 462 1.02 18.80 -55.94
N GLU A 463 0.03 19.50 -56.48
CA GLU A 463 -1.36 19.69 -56.04
C GLU A 463 -2.28 18.46 -56.29
N PRO A 464 -3.51 18.46 -55.73
CA PRO A 464 -4.49 17.38 -55.88
C PRO A 464 -5.57 17.69 -56.94
N SER A 465 -6.20 16.63 -57.48
CA SER A 465 -7.34 16.74 -58.41
C SER A 465 -8.48 15.77 -58.05
N THR A 466 -9.67 16.34 -57.87
CA THR A 466 -11.00 15.92 -58.37
C THR A 466 -11.56 14.51 -58.08
N GLN A 467 -12.48 14.45 -57.11
CA GLN A 467 -13.92 14.11 -57.22
C GLN A 467 -14.42 13.10 -58.28
N ARG A 468 -15.09 12.01 -57.83
CA ARG A 468 -16.37 11.44 -58.37
C ARG A 468 -16.84 10.21 -57.57
N ARG A 469 -18.15 10.14 -57.25
CA ARG A 469 -18.94 8.92 -56.91
C ARG A 469 -19.54 8.34 -58.21
N PRO A 470 -19.91 7.04 -58.32
CA PRO A 470 -21.26 6.57 -57.93
C PRO A 470 -21.41 5.10 -57.44
N ASP A 471 -22.49 4.89 -56.68
CA ASP A 471 -23.49 3.79 -56.61
C ASP A 471 -23.21 2.26 -56.61
N GLU A 472 -24.01 1.62 -55.74
CA GLU A 472 -24.71 0.32 -55.82
C GLU A 472 -24.08 -1.04 -55.41
N ALA A 473 -24.73 -1.61 -54.37
CA ALA A 473 -25.29 -2.96 -54.27
C ALA A 473 -24.43 -4.23 -54.00
N ARG A 474 -24.92 -4.99 -53.00
CA ARG A 474 -24.85 -6.46 -52.82
C ARG A 474 -23.50 -7.12 -52.51
N ARG A 475 -23.30 -7.49 -51.23
CA ARG A 475 -23.37 -8.87 -50.67
C ARG A 475 -22.69 -8.88 -49.29
N ARG A 476 -23.36 -9.45 -48.30
CA ARG A 476 -22.78 -9.77 -46.98
C ARG A 476 -21.87 -10.97 -47.15
N GLU A 477 -20.56 -10.78 -47.01
CA GLU A 477 -19.62 -11.86 -46.67
C GLU A 477 -19.38 -11.86 -45.14
N PRO A 478 -19.27 -13.03 -44.49
CA PRO A 478 -18.88 -13.11 -43.09
C PRO A 478 -17.38 -12.82 -42.93
N PRO A 479 -16.93 -12.28 -41.78
CA PRO A 479 -15.51 -11.99 -41.56
C PRO A 479 -14.67 -13.27 -41.49
N PRO A 480 -13.36 -13.21 -41.81
CA PRO A 480 -12.51 -14.38 -41.87
C PRO A 480 -12.26 -14.98 -40.47
N ARG A 481 -12.15 -16.31 -40.42
CA ARG A 481 -11.71 -17.04 -39.22
C ARG A 481 -10.33 -16.54 -38.80
N ARG A 482 -10.21 -16.13 -37.54
CA ARG A 482 -8.92 -15.97 -36.85
C ARG A 482 -8.18 -17.32 -36.84
N GLU A 483 -7.01 -17.34 -37.46
CA GLU A 483 -6.01 -18.40 -37.27
C GLU A 483 -5.57 -18.43 -35.80
N GLN A 484 -5.56 -19.64 -35.22
CA GLN A 484 -4.95 -19.91 -33.91
C GLN A 484 -3.43 -19.99 -34.09
N PRO A 485 -2.61 -19.48 -33.15
CA PRO A 485 -1.18 -19.71 -33.19
C PRO A 485 -0.86 -21.18 -32.91
N HIS A 486 0.00 -21.76 -33.74
CA HIS A 486 0.58 -23.08 -33.59
C HIS A 486 1.17 -23.30 -32.18
N ARG A 487 0.77 -24.40 -31.53
CA ARG A 487 1.48 -24.99 -30.39
C ARG A 487 2.69 -25.78 -30.92
N GLU A 488 3.88 -25.45 -30.43
CA GLU A 488 5.06 -26.29 -30.55
C GLU A 488 4.88 -27.62 -29.79
N PRO A 489 5.38 -28.75 -30.32
CA PRO A 489 5.42 -30.01 -29.59
C PRO A 489 6.59 -30.03 -28.59
N PRO A 490 6.43 -30.60 -27.38
CA PRO A 490 7.51 -30.69 -26.41
C PRO A 490 8.60 -31.67 -26.84
N ALA A 491 9.86 -31.28 -26.53
CA ALA A 491 11.06 -32.05 -26.77
C ALA A 491 11.06 -33.41 -26.03
N GLN A 492 11.61 -34.42 -26.70
CA GLN A 492 11.73 -35.80 -26.24
C GLN A 492 12.70 -35.93 -25.05
N GLN A 493 12.23 -36.49 -23.93
CA GLN A 493 13.09 -37.01 -22.86
C GLN A 493 13.58 -38.43 -23.20
N PRO A 494 14.81 -38.83 -22.82
CA PRO A 494 15.31 -40.18 -23.04
C PRO A 494 14.56 -41.20 -22.17
N ARG A 495 14.14 -42.31 -22.79
CA ARG A 495 13.54 -43.47 -22.10
C ARG A 495 14.51 -44.06 -21.07
N ARG A 496 14.09 -44.14 -19.80
CA ARG A 496 14.69 -45.05 -18.80
C ARG A 496 13.98 -46.41 -18.86
N GLU A 497 14.77 -47.47 -18.87
CA GLU A 497 14.33 -48.87 -18.81
C GLU A 497 13.58 -49.19 -17.50
N PRO A 498 12.64 -50.15 -17.51
CA PRO A 498 11.94 -50.58 -16.29
C PRO A 498 12.76 -51.64 -15.51
N GLN A 499 13.13 -51.32 -14.26
CA GLN A 499 13.63 -52.29 -13.28
C GLN A 499 12.48 -53.15 -12.69
N PRO A 500 12.76 -54.42 -12.30
CA PRO A 500 11.74 -55.36 -11.85
C PRO A 500 11.22 -55.02 -10.44
N ARG A 501 9.89 -55.07 -10.28
CA ARG A 501 9.19 -54.88 -9.00
C ARG A 501 9.49 -56.03 -8.03
N GLN A 502 10.11 -55.72 -6.90
CA GLN A 502 10.04 -56.58 -5.71
C GLN A 502 8.66 -56.43 -5.04
N ARG A 503 8.08 -57.58 -4.70
CA ARG A 503 6.80 -57.77 -4.01
C ARG A 503 6.98 -57.38 -2.54
N GLN A 504 6.20 -56.43 -2.03
CA GLN A 504 5.94 -56.28 -0.59
C GLN A 504 4.44 -56.47 -0.35
N GLU A 505 4.10 -57.35 0.59
CA GLU A 505 2.73 -57.74 0.93
C GLU A 505 1.96 -56.62 1.65
N PRO A 506 0.62 -56.54 1.49
CA PRO A 506 -0.22 -55.64 2.28
C PRO A 506 -0.59 -56.24 3.65
N PRO A 507 -0.79 -55.43 4.70
CA PRO A 507 -1.18 -55.92 6.02
C PRO A 507 -2.64 -56.42 6.07
N ARG A 508 -2.86 -57.49 6.85
CA ARG A 508 -4.15 -58.18 7.04
C ARG A 508 -5.23 -57.28 7.65
N ARG A 509 -6.43 -57.29 7.07
CA ARG A 509 -7.68 -56.74 7.65
C ARG A 509 -8.27 -57.73 8.67
N GLN A 510 -8.71 -57.23 9.83
CA GLN A 510 -9.56 -57.98 10.77
C GLN A 510 -11.05 -57.86 10.36
N PRO A 511 -11.88 -58.90 10.58
CA PRO A 511 -13.31 -58.86 10.27
C PRO A 511 -14.15 -58.21 11.40
N PRO A 512 -15.35 -57.68 11.09
CA PRO A 512 -16.24 -57.04 12.07
C PRO A 512 -17.03 -58.08 12.90
N PRO A 513 -17.51 -57.72 14.11
CA PRO A 513 -18.37 -58.60 14.87
C PRO A 513 -19.84 -58.53 14.42
N ASP A 514 -20.50 -59.67 14.63
CA ASP A 514 -21.83 -60.09 14.18
C ASP A 514 -22.98 -59.31 14.84
N VAL A 515 -24.04 -59.04 14.09
CA VAL A 515 -25.28 -58.41 14.58
C VAL A 515 -26.39 -59.46 14.53
N ARG A 516 -26.86 -59.92 15.69
CA ARG A 516 -28.13 -60.63 15.77
C ARG A 516 -28.81 -60.51 17.15
N GLU A 517 -30.09 -60.13 17.09
CA GLU A 517 -31.16 -60.31 18.11
C GLU A 517 -31.08 -59.40 19.35
N GLN A 518 -32.13 -58.74 19.86
CA GLN A 518 -33.58 -59.00 19.85
C GLN A 518 -34.36 -57.69 20.09
N HIS A 519 -35.61 -57.67 19.61
CA HIS A 519 -36.69 -56.74 19.99
C HIS A 519 -36.96 -56.77 21.51
N THR A 520 -37.56 -55.69 22.05
CA THR A 520 -38.84 -55.67 22.83
C THR A 520 -38.83 -54.78 24.11
N GLN A 521 -39.74 -53.79 24.11
CA GLN A 521 -40.57 -53.22 25.20
C GLN A 521 -40.04 -52.28 26.32
N VAL A 522 -40.69 -51.10 26.35
CA VAL A 522 -41.49 -50.46 27.45
C VAL A 522 -40.81 -49.92 28.73
N SER A 523 -41.18 -48.67 29.05
CA SER A 523 -40.84 -47.73 30.14
C SER A 523 -41.09 -48.20 31.62
N PRO A 524 -41.07 -47.31 32.65
CA PRO A 524 -39.92 -46.73 33.36
C PRO A 524 -39.99 -46.94 34.90
N ARG A 525 -38.88 -46.87 35.67
CA ARG A 525 -38.96 -46.55 37.13
C ARG A 525 -37.66 -46.13 37.82
N ARG A 526 -37.82 -45.06 38.61
CA ARG A 526 -37.11 -44.57 39.83
C ARG A 526 -35.84 -45.29 40.32
N GLY A 527 -34.78 -44.48 40.45
CA GLY A 527 -34.12 -44.16 41.73
C GLY A 527 -33.19 -45.21 42.34
N GLN A 528 -31.87 -44.94 42.30
CA GLN A 528 -30.90 -45.34 43.32
C GLN A 528 -29.57 -44.59 43.14
N LEU A 529 -28.99 -44.14 44.26
CA LEU A 529 -27.70 -43.43 44.35
C LEU A 529 -26.53 -44.26 43.80
N PRO A 530 -25.47 -43.63 43.26
CA PRO A 530 -24.22 -44.32 42.96
C PRO A 530 -23.37 -44.58 44.23
N PRO A 531 -22.57 -45.67 44.24
CA PRO A 531 -21.70 -46.09 45.36
C PRO A 531 -20.42 -45.23 45.47
N PRO A 532 -19.67 -45.29 46.60
CA PRO A 532 -18.60 -44.35 46.91
C PRO A 532 -17.33 -44.60 46.09
N GLN A 533 -16.65 -43.51 45.71
CA GLN A 533 -15.36 -43.56 45.01
C GLN A 533 -14.22 -44.05 45.92
N PRO A 534 -13.27 -44.87 45.41
CA PRO A 534 -12.07 -45.21 46.14
C PRO A 534 -11.04 -44.06 46.14
N ARG A 535 -10.41 -43.84 47.30
CA ARG A 535 -9.40 -42.81 47.59
C ARG A 535 -8.21 -42.83 46.61
N GLN A 536 -7.90 -41.67 46.02
CA GLN A 536 -6.66 -41.43 45.29
C GLN A 536 -5.44 -41.51 46.23
N ARG A 537 -4.44 -42.33 45.87
CA ARG A 537 -3.09 -42.28 46.44
C ARG A 537 -2.38 -41.02 45.92
N ARG A 538 -1.80 -40.24 46.82
CA ARG A 538 -0.92 -39.10 46.51
C ARG A 538 0.37 -39.60 45.85
N SER A 539 0.76 -39.00 44.74
CA SER A 539 2.09 -39.13 44.14
C SER A 539 3.15 -38.34 44.95
N PRO A 540 4.45 -38.72 44.92
CA PRO A 540 5.49 -38.06 45.70
C PRO A 540 5.94 -36.73 45.08
N ILE A 541 6.36 -35.81 45.96
CA ILE A 541 6.92 -34.48 45.67
C ILE A 541 8.33 -34.64 45.07
N PRO A 542 8.73 -33.88 44.01
CA PRO A 542 10.11 -33.90 43.49
C PRO A 542 11.08 -33.16 44.43
N PRO A 543 12.36 -33.55 44.50
CA PRO A 543 13.34 -32.92 45.40
C PRO A 543 13.78 -31.52 44.91
N GLU A 544 14.06 -30.64 45.87
CA GLU A 544 14.56 -29.27 45.67
C GLU A 544 15.95 -29.22 44.99
N PRO A 545 16.27 -28.16 44.22
CA PRO A 545 17.60 -27.95 43.66
C PRO A 545 18.61 -27.49 44.72
N PRO A 546 19.92 -27.76 44.55
CA PRO A 546 20.94 -27.46 45.55
C PRO A 546 21.19 -25.96 45.69
N ARG A 547 21.27 -25.49 46.94
CA ARG A 547 21.65 -24.11 47.28
C ARG A 547 23.13 -23.86 46.99
N TYR A 548 23.40 -22.85 46.17
CA TYR A 548 24.74 -22.33 45.92
C TYR A 548 25.29 -21.66 47.18
N ARG A 549 26.49 -22.07 47.64
CA ARG A 549 27.18 -21.52 48.81
C ARG A 549 28.25 -20.56 48.30
N GLY A 550 28.02 -19.25 48.42
CA GLY A 550 29.04 -18.22 48.15
C GLY A 550 30.13 -18.22 49.23
N PRO A 551 31.31 -17.62 48.96
CA PRO A 551 32.44 -17.62 49.88
C PRO A 551 32.20 -16.71 51.10
N GLU A 552 32.63 -17.19 52.27
CA GLU A 552 32.56 -16.49 53.55
C GLU A 552 33.50 -15.26 53.59
N LEU A 553 32.97 -14.10 54.02
CA LEU A 553 33.72 -12.96 54.53
C LEU A 553 33.51 -12.89 56.06
N PRO A 554 34.53 -12.57 56.87
CA PRO A 554 34.40 -12.62 58.32
C PRO A 554 33.89 -11.31 58.93
N GLY A 555 32.90 -11.43 59.83
CA GLY A 555 32.73 -10.54 60.99
C GLY A 555 31.66 -9.44 60.91
N GLY A 556 30.60 -9.57 61.73
CA GLY A 556 29.70 -8.47 62.07
C GLY A 556 28.36 -8.93 62.65
N HIS A 557 28.13 -8.71 63.95
CA HIS A 557 26.90 -9.03 64.71
C HIS A 557 25.62 -8.35 64.17
N PRO A 558 24.41 -8.93 64.39
CA PRO A 558 23.16 -8.37 63.89
C PRO A 558 22.55 -7.35 64.86
N SER A 559 22.07 -6.22 64.33
CA SER A 559 21.17 -5.29 65.02
C SER A 559 19.80 -5.32 64.35
N ALA A 560 18.74 -5.38 65.16
CA ALA A 560 17.33 -5.45 64.79
C ALA A 560 16.82 -4.19 64.02
N PRO A 561 15.66 -4.26 63.34
CA PRO A 561 15.22 -3.24 62.39
C PRO A 561 14.48 -2.08 63.08
N PRO A 562 14.53 -0.84 62.56
CA PRO A 562 13.65 0.22 63.03
C PRO A 562 12.39 0.38 62.17
N ASP A 563 11.39 0.83 62.90
CA ASP A 563 9.96 0.90 62.65
C ASP A 563 9.56 1.99 61.63
N LEU A 564 8.53 1.68 60.83
CA LEU A 564 7.87 2.59 59.90
C LEU A 564 6.95 3.54 60.68
N ARG A 565 7.35 4.81 60.84
CA ARG A 565 6.45 5.97 61.01
C ARG A 565 7.27 7.27 61.15
N ARG A 566 7.36 8.06 60.06
CA ARG A 566 7.32 9.55 60.10
C ARG A 566 7.25 10.14 58.67
N PRO A 567 6.56 11.26 58.45
CA PRO A 567 6.39 11.88 57.13
C PRO A 567 7.61 12.71 56.73
N ILE A 568 7.99 12.65 55.45
CA ILE A 568 9.10 13.39 54.85
C ILE A 568 8.56 14.71 54.28
N THR A 569 9.09 15.84 54.76
CA THR A 569 9.00 17.18 54.14
C THR A 569 10.04 17.33 53.02
N PRO A 570 9.74 18.03 51.91
CA PRO A 570 10.68 18.22 50.80
C PRO A 570 11.73 19.32 51.10
N PRO A 571 12.94 19.26 50.52
CA PRO A 571 13.99 20.25 50.77
C PRO A 571 13.85 21.50 49.89
N GLU A 572 14.29 22.61 50.48
CA GLU A 572 14.31 23.98 50.00
C GLU A 572 15.40 24.19 48.94
N ILE A 573 15.06 24.84 47.82
CA ILE A 573 15.97 25.16 46.70
C ILE A 573 16.66 26.49 47.01
N ALA A 574 17.98 26.46 47.17
CA ALA A 574 18.82 27.65 47.26
C ALA A 574 19.00 28.28 45.86
N ALA A 575 18.81 29.60 45.79
CA ALA A 575 18.99 30.43 44.62
C ALA A 575 20.45 30.89 44.50
N ASP A 576 21.05 30.71 43.31
CA ASP A 576 22.33 31.30 42.92
C ASP A 576 22.10 32.63 42.18
N ASP A 577 22.81 33.67 42.63
CA ASP A 577 22.91 35.01 42.05
C ASP A 577 23.84 35.02 40.80
N PRO A 578 23.62 35.90 39.80
CA PRO A 578 24.49 36.01 38.63
C PRO A 578 25.63 37.04 38.83
N PRO A 579 26.81 36.87 38.20
CA PRO A 579 27.87 37.85 38.32
C PRO A 579 27.70 39.00 37.31
N ARG A 580 27.85 40.22 37.84
CA ARG A 580 28.22 41.42 37.08
C ARG A 580 29.74 41.48 36.94
N HIS A 581 30.26 41.43 35.71
CA HIS A 581 31.08 42.46 35.07
C HIS A 581 31.68 41.98 33.76
#